data_AF-A0A6H9K5Q5-F1
#
_entry.id   AF-A0A6H9K5Q5-F1
#
_cell.length_a   1.000
_cell.length_b   1.000
_cell.length_c   1.000
_cell.angle_alpha   90.00
_cell.angle_beta   90.00
_cell.angle_gamma   90.00
#
_symmetry.space_group_name_H-M   'P 1'
#
loop_
_entity.id
_entity.type
_entity.pdbx_description
1 polymer ?
#
loop_
_entity_poly.entity_id
_entity_poly.type
_entity_poly.pdbx_seq_one_letter_code
_entity_poly.pdbx_strand_id
1 'polypeptide(L)'
;MKLLQLLIVSLIFVIGCGSNPVEEALKEINEGKPNKAIRILSKAENPTPEMKDVLARARLLQGKIVVEKTRKPEVGERAMEAAEKDLEGVTISAETKKVKEEFFMAMADAFNKLKVYDKAFEYYDELLSFAPNNAEAKKQLDDLSSSRGNYYLEKAQNAFDDKDDALKYEALKNFRLAEKYLPNAVDYDDFYQKIYKTTRNMFSFDDYSIRINDIKQDKELTGVLIDILNNTESEMNVNVDNFSLVLKDGKTIKYDAKSAEDGLKKFESKKLASFKSTGGVVFFQGGKDTIKPSDLEKITYTDGDIEIEKHFAF
;
A
#
# COMPACT_ATOMS: atom_id res chain seq x y z
N MET A 1 0.64 -71.99 41.47
CA MET A 1 0.27 -70.59 41.80
C MET A 1 1.51 -69.73 42.10
N LYS A 2 2.56 -69.79 41.26
CA LYS A 2 3.82 -69.03 41.43
C LYS A 2 4.45 -68.59 40.08
N LEU A 3 3.66 -68.48 39.02
CA LEU A 3 4.11 -67.98 37.71
C LEU A 3 3.45 -66.66 37.28
N LEU A 4 2.42 -66.20 38.01
CA LEU A 4 1.69 -64.98 37.66
C LEU A 4 2.26 -63.70 38.30
N GLN A 5 3.18 -63.82 39.26
CA GLN A 5 3.83 -62.68 39.92
C GLN A 5 5.12 -62.21 39.23
N LEU A 6 5.63 -62.95 38.24
CA LEU A 6 6.85 -62.56 37.52
C LEU A 6 6.57 -61.71 36.26
N LEU A 7 5.31 -61.64 35.82
CA LEU A 7 4.92 -60.91 34.59
C LEU A 7 4.43 -59.48 34.86
N ILE A 8 4.34 -59.07 36.13
CA ILE A 8 3.96 -57.71 36.53
C ILE A 8 5.21 -56.81 36.76
N VAL A 9 6.41 -57.38 36.80
CA VAL A 9 7.66 -56.62 37.03
C VAL A 9 8.34 -56.18 35.72
N SER A 10 7.97 -56.73 34.56
CA SER A 10 8.45 -56.27 33.25
C SER A 10 7.58 -55.16 32.63
N LEU A 11 6.54 -54.71 33.34
CA LEU A 11 5.74 -53.53 32.99
C LEU A 11 6.04 -52.34 33.93
N ILE A 12 7.21 -52.36 34.57
CA ILE A 12 7.75 -51.24 35.33
C ILE A 12 8.70 -50.49 34.39
N PHE A 13 8.16 -49.41 33.84
CA PHE A 13 8.85 -48.15 33.69
C PHE A 13 10.22 -48.17 33.00
N VAL A 14 10.18 -48.21 31.66
CA VAL A 14 10.98 -47.25 30.90
C VAL A 14 10.27 -45.88 30.96
N ILE A 15 10.11 -45.28 32.16
CA ILE A 15 10.28 -43.83 32.23
C ILE A 15 11.78 -43.69 32.02
N GLY A 16 12.19 -43.55 30.76
CA GLY A 16 13.40 -42.80 30.52
C GLY A 16 13.18 -41.45 31.20
N CYS A 17 14.06 -41.07 32.11
CA CYS A 17 14.21 -39.69 32.58
C CYS A 17 14.63 -38.79 31.40
N GLY A 18 13.86 -38.81 30.31
CA GLY A 18 13.94 -37.84 29.25
C GLY A 18 13.39 -36.55 29.83
N SER A 19 14.21 -35.52 29.85
CA SER A 19 13.79 -34.14 30.10
C SER A 19 12.50 -33.86 29.34
N ASN A 20 11.57 -33.14 29.97
CA ASN A 20 10.39 -32.64 29.25
C ASN A 20 10.89 -31.83 28.04
N PRO A 21 10.57 -32.23 26.80
CA PRO A 21 11.10 -31.58 25.60
C PRO A 21 10.73 -30.09 25.51
N VAL A 22 9.62 -29.68 26.14
CA VAL A 22 9.25 -28.26 26.26
C VAL A 22 10.25 -27.51 27.13
N GLU A 23 10.59 -28.06 28.30
CA GLU A 23 11.55 -27.45 29.24
C GLU A 23 12.95 -27.35 28.62
N GLU A 24 13.38 -28.41 27.93
CA GLU A 24 14.66 -28.44 27.22
C GLU A 24 14.70 -27.41 26.07
N ALA A 25 13.61 -27.28 25.31
CA ALA A 25 13.50 -26.29 24.24
C ALA A 25 13.47 -24.86 24.79
N LEU A 26 12.76 -24.61 25.89
CA LEU A 26 12.73 -23.30 26.55
C LEU A 26 14.11 -22.91 27.08
N LYS A 27 14.87 -23.86 27.63
CA LYS A 27 16.27 -23.63 28.01
C LYS A 27 17.12 -23.18 26.82
N GLU A 28 17.03 -23.88 25.69
CA GLU A 28 17.76 -23.51 24.47
C GLU A 28 17.32 -22.15 23.91
N ILE A 29 16.02 -21.80 24.00
CA ILE A 29 15.52 -20.46 23.66
C ILE A 29 16.17 -19.39 24.54
N ASN A 30 16.20 -19.60 25.85
CA ASN A 30 16.78 -18.65 26.81
C ASN A 30 18.30 -18.48 26.62
N GLU A 31 18.99 -19.50 26.12
CA GLU A 31 20.40 -19.45 25.74
C GLU A 31 20.65 -18.85 24.34
N GLY A 32 19.60 -18.33 23.67
CA GLY A 32 19.70 -17.73 22.34
C GLY A 32 19.95 -18.73 21.21
N LYS A 33 19.55 -19.99 21.40
CA LYS A 33 19.78 -21.10 20.46
C LYS A 33 18.46 -21.65 19.89
N PRO A 34 17.62 -20.84 19.22
CA PRO A 34 16.30 -21.28 18.75
C PRO A 34 16.36 -22.46 17.76
N ASN A 35 17.44 -22.60 16.98
CA ASN A 35 17.62 -23.74 16.07
C ASN A 35 17.64 -25.09 16.81
N LYS A 36 18.23 -25.13 18.01
CA LYS A 36 18.27 -26.35 18.83
C LYS A 36 16.90 -26.64 19.42
N ALA A 37 16.20 -25.61 19.92
CA ALA A 37 14.82 -25.74 20.38
C ALA A 37 13.89 -26.29 19.27
N ILE A 38 14.00 -25.77 18.04
CA ILE A 38 13.27 -26.28 16.88
C ILE A 38 13.58 -27.76 16.63
N ARG A 39 14.86 -28.16 16.67
CA ARG A 39 15.28 -29.56 16.49
C ARG A 39 14.77 -30.50 17.59
N ILE A 40 14.66 -30.02 18.83
CA ILE A 40 14.10 -30.80 19.95
C ILE A 40 12.61 -31.06 19.69
N LEU A 41 11.84 -30.00 19.42
CA LEU A 41 10.38 -30.08 19.33
C LEU A 41 9.86 -30.68 18.02
N SER A 42 10.57 -30.51 16.90
CA SER A 42 10.19 -31.05 15.59
C SER A 42 10.26 -32.58 15.49
N LYS A 43 10.85 -33.27 16.46
CA LYS A 43 10.91 -34.73 16.52
C LYS A 43 9.66 -35.38 17.11
N ALA A 44 8.76 -34.59 17.70
CA ALA A 44 7.54 -35.13 18.30
C ALA A 44 6.55 -35.56 17.21
N GLU A 45 6.16 -36.83 17.20
CA GLU A 45 5.15 -37.35 16.26
C GLU A 45 3.76 -36.76 16.54
N ASN A 46 3.45 -36.49 17.81
CA ASN A 46 2.17 -35.93 18.27
C ASN A 46 2.42 -34.72 19.19
N PRO A 47 2.76 -33.55 18.62
CA PRO A 47 3.10 -32.38 19.42
C PRO A 47 1.87 -31.85 20.17
N THR A 48 2.02 -31.65 21.49
CA THR A 48 0.98 -31.02 22.32
C THR A 48 0.79 -29.55 21.92
N PRO A 49 -0.34 -28.91 22.27
CA PRO A 49 -0.54 -27.48 22.03
C PRO A 49 0.59 -26.60 22.62
N GLU A 50 1.11 -26.97 23.79
CA GLU A 50 2.24 -26.28 24.42
C GLU A 50 3.54 -26.44 23.59
N MET A 51 3.83 -27.65 23.12
CA MET A 51 4.99 -27.87 22.23
C MET A 51 4.89 -27.05 20.95
N LYS A 52 3.68 -26.95 20.37
CA LYS A 52 3.41 -26.16 19.18
C LYS A 52 3.62 -24.66 19.43
N ASP A 53 3.14 -24.14 20.56
CA ASP A 53 3.35 -22.74 20.97
C ASP A 53 4.86 -22.43 21.12
N VAL A 54 5.62 -23.29 21.82
CA VAL A 54 7.07 -23.10 22.00
C VAL A 54 7.84 -23.28 20.69
N LEU A 55 7.41 -24.18 19.80
CA LEU A 55 8.02 -24.37 18.49
C LEU A 55 7.83 -23.12 17.61
N ALA A 56 6.61 -22.57 17.58
CA ALA A 56 6.31 -21.33 16.88
C ALA A 56 7.17 -20.17 17.42
N ARG A 57 7.25 -20.03 18.75
CA ARG A 57 8.12 -19.04 19.40
C ARG A 57 9.58 -19.18 18.97
N ALA A 58 10.10 -20.39 18.92
CA ALA A 58 11.47 -20.64 18.47
C ALA A 58 11.68 -20.26 16.99
N ARG A 59 10.72 -20.56 16.11
CA ARG A 59 10.77 -20.17 14.68
C ARG A 59 10.75 -18.66 14.51
N LEU A 60 9.88 -17.95 15.20
CA LEU A 60 9.83 -16.48 15.17
C LEU A 60 11.16 -15.87 15.65
N LEU A 61 11.72 -16.36 16.77
CA LEU A 61 13.03 -15.91 17.25
C LEU A 61 14.16 -16.19 16.26
N GLN A 62 14.17 -17.37 15.63
CA GLN A 62 15.14 -17.68 14.58
C GLN A 62 15.02 -16.70 13.41
N GLY A 63 13.79 -16.49 12.91
CA GLY A 63 13.51 -15.57 11.81
C GLY A 63 13.97 -14.15 12.13
N LYS A 64 13.58 -13.63 13.30
CA LYS A 64 14.00 -12.31 13.81
C LYS A 64 15.52 -12.16 13.80
N ILE A 65 16.25 -13.11 14.41
CA ILE A 65 17.72 -13.06 14.47
C ILE A 65 18.34 -13.02 13.07
N VAL A 66 17.82 -13.81 12.13
CA VAL A 66 18.35 -13.82 10.76
C VAL A 66 18.05 -12.51 10.04
N VAL A 67 16.83 -11.99 10.16
CA VAL A 67 16.41 -10.71 9.57
C VAL A 67 17.27 -9.56 10.09
N GLU A 68 17.46 -9.46 11.40
CA GLU A 68 18.28 -8.41 12.01
C GLU A 68 19.76 -8.48 11.56
N LYS A 69 20.33 -9.69 11.46
CA LYS A 69 21.74 -9.87 11.08
C LYS A 69 22.00 -9.69 9.59
N THR A 70 21.09 -10.19 8.75
CA THR A 70 21.34 -10.33 7.31
C THR A 70 20.54 -9.36 6.47
N ARG A 71 19.51 -8.71 7.05
CA ARG A 71 18.54 -7.86 6.35
C ARG A 71 17.90 -8.59 5.17
N LYS A 72 17.55 -9.86 5.37
CA LYS A 72 16.88 -10.73 4.41
C LYS A 72 15.46 -11.04 4.88
N PRO A 73 14.47 -10.17 4.59
CA PRO A 73 13.09 -10.35 5.03
C PRO A 73 12.49 -11.68 4.56
N GLU A 74 12.89 -12.18 3.39
CA GLU A 74 12.38 -13.44 2.82
C GLU A 74 12.67 -14.68 3.67
N VAL A 75 13.67 -14.61 4.57
CA VAL A 75 13.90 -15.67 5.56
C VAL A 75 12.95 -15.52 6.75
N GLY A 76 12.66 -14.28 7.14
CA GLY A 76 11.64 -13.96 8.13
C GLY A 76 10.26 -14.42 7.69
N GLU A 77 9.83 -14.10 6.47
CA GLU A 77 8.49 -14.49 5.97
C GLU A 77 8.28 -16.01 6.04
N ARG A 78 9.29 -16.80 5.68
CA ARG A 78 9.24 -18.27 5.81
C ARG A 78 9.19 -18.74 7.26
N ALA A 79 9.89 -18.05 8.16
CA ALA A 79 9.84 -18.37 9.59
C ALA A 79 8.46 -18.05 10.18
N MET A 80 7.84 -16.96 9.73
CA MET A 80 6.48 -16.56 10.08
C MET A 80 5.46 -17.59 9.60
N GLU A 81 5.47 -17.93 8.31
CA GLU A 81 4.57 -18.95 7.73
C GLU A 81 4.67 -20.28 8.49
N ALA A 82 5.90 -20.72 8.77
CA ALA A 82 6.12 -21.93 9.54
C ALA A 82 5.63 -21.81 10.98
N ALA A 83 5.77 -20.66 11.63
CA ALA A 83 5.24 -20.45 12.97
C ALA A 83 3.70 -20.43 12.98
N GLU A 84 3.05 -19.78 12.02
CA GLU A 84 1.58 -19.72 11.93
C GLU A 84 0.97 -21.11 11.72
N LYS A 85 1.61 -21.94 10.89
CA LYS A 85 1.22 -23.34 10.71
C LYS A 85 1.26 -24.13 12.01
N ASP A 86 2.28 -23.93 12.84
CA ASP A 86 2.35 -24.62 14.14
C ASP A 86 1.24 -24.14 15.09
N LEU A 87 0.82 -22.88 14.96
CA LEU A 87 -0.17 -22.25 15.84
C LEU A 87 -1.63 -22.54 15.47
N GLU A 88 -1.89 -23.27 14.38
CA GLU A 88 -3.26 -23.65 13.99
C GLU A 88 -4.00 -24.39 15.12
N GLY A 89 -5.10 -23.80 15.59
CA GLY A 89 -5.91 -24.34 16.68
C GLY A 89 -5.24 -24.25 18.07
N VAL A 90 -4.14 -23.50 18.21
CA VAL A 90 -3.40 -23.33 19.45
C VAL A 90 -3.67 -21.96 20.06
N THR A 91 -3.97 -21.95 21.36
CA THR A 91 -4.00 -20.69 22.13
C THR A 91 -2.57 -20.29 22.45
N ILE A 92 -2.11 -19.17 21.90
CA ILE A 92 -0.73 -18.68 22.07
C ILE A 92 -0.47 -18.10 23.46
N SER A 93 0.70 -18.39 24.02
CA SER A 93 1.16 -17.83 25.29
C SER A 93 1.49 -16.34 25.20
N ALA A 94 1.59 -15.67 26.36
CA ALA A 94 1.98 -14.26 26.41
C ALA A 94 3.41 -14.05 25.87
N GLU A 95 4.30 -15.00 26.13
CA GLU A 95 5.68 -14.98 25.64
C GLU A 95 5.73 -15.12 24.12
N THR A 96 4.90 -16.00 23.52
CA THR A 96 4.81 -16.13 22.07
C THR A 96 4.22 -14.86 21.44
N LYS A 97 3.19 -14.26 22.06
CA LYS A 97 2.64 -12.97 21.60
C LYS A 97 3.72 -11.89 21.56
N LYS A 98 4.47 -11.74 22.65
CA LYS A 98 5.57 -10.77 22.74
C LYS A 98 6.62 -11.00 21.66
N VAL A 99 7.04 -12.25 21.44
CA VAL A 99 8.00 -12.59 20.39
C VAL A 99 7.43 -12.29 18.99
N LYS A 100 6.14 -12.53 18.76
CA LYS A 100 5.46 -12.20 17.49
C LYS A 100 5.46 -10.69 17.24
N GLU A 101 5.21 -9.88 18.27
CA GLU A 101 5.31 -8.41 18.16
C GLU A 101 6.72 -7.96 17.78
N GLU A 102 7.73 -8.46 18.51
CA GLU A 102 9.14 -8.14 18.23
C GLU A 102 9.57 -8.60 16.83
N PHE A 103 9.04 -9.73 16.35
CA PHE A 103 9.29 -10.24 15.02
C PHE A 103 8.72 -9.31 13.94
N PHE A 104 7.46 -8.89 14.07
CA PHE A 104 6.86 -7.94 13.12
C PHE A 104 7.61 -6.61 13.08
N MET A 105 8.02 -6.09 14.24
CA MET A 105 8.86 -4.89 14.32
C MET A 105 10.16 -5.07 13.53
N ALA A 106 10.87 -6.19 13.72
CA ALA A 106 12.12 -6.47 13.01
C ALA A 106 11.92 -6.59 11.49
N MET A 107 10.79 -7.16 11.05
CA MET A 107 10.43 -7.25 9.64
C MET A 107 10.17 -5.87 9.03
N ALA A 108 9.35 -5.05 9.67
CA ALA A 108 9.05 -3.69 9.24
C ALA A 108 10.34 -2.85 9.13
N ASP A 109 11.20 -2.91 10.14
CA ASP A 109 12.50 -2.24 10.17
C ASP A 109 13.42 -2.69 9.03
N ALA A 110 13.45 -3.99 8.73
CA ALA A 110 14.28 -4.53 7.66
C ALA A 110 13.83 -4.03 6.29
N PHE A 111 12.52 -4.05 6.01
CA PHE A 111 11.96 -3.50 4.78
C PHE A 111 12.16 -1.98 4.66
N ASN A 112 12.00 -1.25 5.76
CA ASN A 112 12.26 0.18 5.82
C ASN A 112 13.73 0.50 5.45
N LYS A 113 14.70 -0.21 6.05
CA LYS A 113 16.13 -0.08 5.74
C LYS A 113 16.47 -0.40 4.29
N LEU A 114 15.69 -1.27 3.64
CA LEU A 114 15.80 -1.59 2.22
C LEU A 114 15.05 -0.61 1.30
N LYS A 115 14.43 0.43 1.87
CA LYS A 115 13.56 1.41 1.18
C LYS A 115 12.36 0.77 0.47
N VAL A 116 11.95 -0.44 0.90
CA VAL A 116 10.75 -1.14 0.42
C VAL A 116 9.58 -0.74 1.31
N TYR A 117 9.17 0.53 1.20
CA TYR A 117 8.28 1.14 2.18
C TYR A 117 6.90 0.48 2.25
N ASP A 118 6.30 0.06 1.13
CA ASP A 118 4.98 -0.59 1.13
C ASP A 118 4.96 -1.85 2.02
N LYS A 119 6.00 -2.69 1.92
CA LYS A 119 6.15 -3.86 2.79
C LYS A 119 6.39 -3.47 4.25
N ALA A 120 7.16 -2.42 4.50
CA ALA A 120 7.35 -1.94 5.87
C ALA A 120 6.03 -1.48 6.51
N PHE A 121 5.16 -0.81 5.73
CA PHE A 121 3.80 -0.44 6.16
C PHE A 121 2.96 -1.67 6.49
N GLU A 122 2.91 -2.65 5.59
CA GLU A 122 2.16 -3.90 5.82
C GLU A 122 2.53 -4.54 7.16
N TYR A 123 3.82 -4.65 7.48
CA TYR A 123 4.26 -5.26 8.73
C TYR A 123 3.97 -4.41 9.99
N TYR A 124 4.05 -3.08 9.91
CA TYR A 124 3.62 -2.23 11.03
C TYR A 124 2.09 -2.28 11.22
N ASP A 125 1.31 -2.35 10.14
CA ASP A 125 -0.15 -2.46 10.19
C ASP A 125 -0.58 -3.82 10.76
N GLU A 126 0.10 -4.91 10.40
CA GLU A 126 -0.11 -6.23 11.02
C GLU A 126 0.23 -6.21 12.51
N LEU A 127 1.35 -5.57 12.89
CA LEU A 127 1.73 -5.40 14.29
C LEU A 127 0.67 -4.61 15.07
N LEU A 128 0.17 -3.51 14.54
CA LEU A 128 -0.85 -2.69 15.21
C LEU A 128 -2.22 -3.36 15.21
N SER A 129 -2.53 -4.19 14.21
CA SER A 129 -3.75 -5.02 14.21
C SER A 129 -3.69 -6.08 15.31
N PHE A 130 -2.51 -6.66 15.53
CA PHE A 130 -2.26 -7.66 16.57
C PHE A 130 -2.12 -7.06 17.98
N ALA A 131 -1.44 -5.92 18.09
CA ALA A 131 -1.14 -5.20 19.32
C ALA A 131 -1.45 -3.70 19.16
N PRO A 132 -2.75 -3.29 19.26
CA PRO A 132 -3.18 -1.93 18.95
C PRO A 132 -2.57 -0.83 19.83
N ASN A 133 -2.07 -1.20 21.01
CA ASN A 133 -1.47 -0.28 21.97
C ASN A 133 0.06 -0.24 21.89
N ASN A 134 0.67 -0.82 20.85
CA ASN A 134 2.12 -0.79 20.67
C ASN A 134 2.57 0.62 20.26
N ALA A 135 2.95 1.43 21.26
CA ALA A 135 3.33 2.83 21.08
C ALA A 135 4.59 3.00 20.21
N GLU A 136 5.53 2.04 20.28
CA GLU A 136 6.73 2.06 19.45
C GLU A 136 6.38 1.86 17.98
N ALA A 137 5.51 0.89 17.66
CA ALA A 137 5.09 0.61 16.30
C ALA A 137 4.36 1.81 15.69
N LYS A 138 3.46 2.45 16.46
CA LYS A 138 2.76 3.66 16.04
C LYS A 138 3.74 4.79 15.71
N LYS A 139 4.71 5.03 16.59
CA LYS A 139 5.75 6.06 16.35
C LYS A 139 6.57 5.74 15.09
N GLN A 140 7.01 4.50 14.93
CA GLN A 140 7.80 4.09 13.77
C GLN A 140 7.01 4.20 12.45
N LEU A 141 5.69 3.97 12.48
CA LEU A 141 4.81 4.16 11.32
C LEU A 141 4.71 5.63 10.90
N ASP A 142 4.63 6.54 11.86
CA ASP A 142 4.65 7.99 11.61
C ASP A 142 6.01 8.42 11.02
N ASP A 143 7.11 7.92 11.58
CA ASP A 143 8.48 8.16 11.10
C ASP A 143 8.72 7.55 9.70
N LEU A 144 8.09 6.40 9.41
CA LEU A 144 8.14 5.73 8.10
C LEU A 144 7.47 6.56 7.02
N SER A 145 6.32 7.19 7.32
CA SER A 145 5.64 8.10 6.40
C SER A 145 6.57 9.24 5.99
N SER A 146 7.23 9.87 6.96
CA SER A 146 8.20 10.93 6.71
C SER A 146 9.39 10.44 5.88
N SER A 147 9.93 9.26 6.21
CA SER A 147 11.06 8.64 5.50
C SER A 147 10.73 8.34 4.03
N ARG A 148 9.52 7.82 3.78
CA ARG A 148 9.01 7.54 2.44
C ARG A 148 8.81 8.82 1.63
N GLY A 149 8.25 9.85 2.23
CA GLY A 149 8.09 11.15 1.57
C GLY A 149 9.44 11.76 1.20
N ASN A 150 10.41 11.75 2.12
CA ASN A 150 11.75 12.27 1.89
C ASN A 150 12.48 11.50 0.77
N TYR A 151 12.33 10.18 0.70
CA TYR A 151 12.88 9.38 -0.39
C TYR A 151 12.33 9.77 -1.76
N TYR A 152 11.02 10.01 -1.86
CA TYR A 152 10.43 10.47 -3.11
C TYR A 152 10.83 11.90 -3.45
N LEU A 153 11.00 12.76 -2.44
CA LEU A 153 11.51 14.12 -2.65
C LEU A 153 12.94 14.10 -3.19
N GLU A 154 13.82 13.28 -2.62
CA GLU A 154 15.19 13.08 -3.11
C GLU A 154 15.19 12.55 -4.56
N LYS A 155 14.35 11.55 -4.86
CA LYS A 155 14.18 11.07 -6.24
C LYS A 155 13.70 12.16 -7.19
N ALA A 156 12.77 13.01 -6.74
CA ALA A 156 12.28 14.11 -7.53
C ALA A 156 13.38 15.13 -7.84
N GLN A 157 14.18 15.50 -6.83
CA GLN A 157 15.33 16.40 -6.97
C GLN A 157 16.37 15.84 -7.95
N ASN A 158 16.79 14.59 -7.75
CA ASN A 158 17.77 13.95 -8.62
C ASN A 158 17.31 13.85 -10.08
N ALA A 159 16.04 13.49 -10.31
CA ALA A 159 15.50 13.39 -11.66
C ALA A 159 15.30 14.78 -12.32
N PHE A 160 15.09 15.83 -11.51
CA PHE A 160 14.91 17.19 -11.99
C PHE A 160 16.22 17.85 -12.41
N ASP A 161 17.31 17.58 -11.68
CA ASP A 161 18.64 18.12 -11.96
C ASP A 161 19.29 17.50 -13.22
N ASP A 162 18.69 16.45 -13.78
CA ASP A 162 19.12 15.85 -15.04
C ASP A 162 18.72 16.71 -16.26
N LYS A 163 19.46 16.55 -17.36
CA LYS A 163 19.20 17.24 -18.63
C LYS A 163 18.13 16.55 -19.47
N ASP A 164 17.83 15.28 -19.22
CA ASP A 164 16.80 14.53 -19.94
C ASP A 164 15.37 14.96 -19.55
N ASP A 165 14.56 15.33 -20.55
CA ASP A 165 13.17 15.78 -20.35
C ASP A 165 12.24 14.66 -19.86
N ALA A 166 12.54 13.40 -20.19
CA ALA A 166 11.79 12.25 -19.67
C ALA A 166 11.97 12.09 -18.15
N LEU A 167 13.16 12.41 -17.63
CA LEU A 167 13.45 12.35 -16.18
C LEU A 167 12.77 13.49 -15.42
N LYS A 168 12.50 14.63 -16.06
CA LYS A 168 11.74 15.72 -15.44
C LYS A 168 10.25 15.37 -15.23
N TYR A 169 9.68 14.51 -16.07
CA TYR A 169 8.35 13.94 -15.79
C TYR A 169 8.37 13.00 -14.58
N GLU A 170 9.41 12.15 -14.50
CA GLU A 170 9.62 11.30 -13.33
C GLU A 170 9.83 12.13 -12.06
N ALA A 171 10.47 13.30 -12.16
CA ALA A 171 10.60 14.24 -11.05
C ALA A 171 9.24 14.70 -10.52
N LEU A 172 8.32 15.14 -11.39
CA LEU A 172 6.98 15.56 -10.99
C LEU A 172 6.17 14.40 -10.36
N LYS A 173 6.27 13.19 -10.91
CA LYS A 173 5.60 12.00 -10.35
C LYS A 173 6.09 11.71 -8.93
N ASN A 174 7.41 11.68 -8.73
CA ASN A 174 8.00 11.44 -7.41
C ASN A 174 7.65 12.58 -6.44
N PHE A 175 7.64 13.84 -6.91
CA PHE A 175 7.27 14.98 -6.06
C PHE A 175 5.85 14.85 -5.49
N ARG A 176 4.86 14.48 -6.31
CA ARG A 176 3.48 14.25 -5.84
C ARG A 176 3.38 13.12 -4.82
N LEU A 177 4.19 12.07 -4.99
CA LEU A 177 4.29 11.02 -3.99
C LEU A 177 4.88 11.56 -2.68
N ALA A 178 5.88 12.45 -2.74
CA ALA A 178 6.43 13.11 -1.56
C ALA A 178 5.38 13.94 -0.82
N GLU A 179 4.63 14.82 -1.50
CA GLU A 179 3.57 15.63 -0.90
C GLU A 179 2.52 14.79 -0.16
N LYS A 180 2.13 13.65 -0.73
CA LYS A 180 1.18 12.73 -0.10
C LYS A 180 1.64 12.28 1.29
N TYR A 181 2.94 12.05 1.46
CA TYR A 181 3.51 11.53 2.71
C TYR A 181 4.09 12.61 3.62
N LEU A 182 4.22 13.84 3.13
CA LEU A 182 4.75 15.00 3.86
C LEU A 182 3.87 16.23 3.63
N PRO A 183 2.57 16.24 3.96
CA PRO A 183 1.67 17.33 3.55
C PRO A 183 2.03 18.73 4.10
N ASN A 184 2.97 18.83 5.04
CA ASN A 184 3.35 20.07 5.73
C ASN A 184 4.83 20.47 5.55
N ALA A 185 5.59 19.90 4.60
CA ALA A 185 7.00 20.32 4.47
C ALA A 185 7.10 21.74 3.88
N VAL A 186 7.93 22.58 4.51
CA VAL A 186 8.00 24.03 4.25
C VAL A 186 8.64 24.36 2.89
N ASP A 187 9.48 23.47 2.36
CA ASP A 187 10.24 23.69 1.11
C ASP A 187 9.50 23.25 -0.16
N TYR A 188 8.22 22.89 -0.06
CA TYR A 188 7.47 22.46 -1.24
C TYR A 188 7.22 23.57 -2.24
N ASP A 189 6.94 24.80 -1.79
CA ASP A 189 6.50 25.86 -2.69
C ASP A 189 7.56 26.23 -3.73
N ASP A 190 8.83 26.42 -3.36
CA ASP A 190 9.87 26.84 -4.31
C ASP A 190 10.27 25.70 -5.27
N PHE A 191 10.50 24.49 -4.74
CA PHE A 191 10.88 23.34 -5.55
C PHE A 191 9.72 22.87 -6.45
N TYR A 192 8.48 22.90 -5.96
CA TYR A 192 7.29 22.63 -6.77
C TYR A 192 7.18 23.62 -7.92
N GLN A 193 7.24 24.92 -7.64
CA GLN A 193 7.13 25.95 -8.67
C GLN A 193 8.22 25.80 -9.73
N LYS A 194 9.44 25.41 -9.32
CA LYS A 194 10.55 25.15 -10.25
C LYS A 194 10.34 23.90 -11.11
N ILE A 195 9.95 22.76 -10.52
CA ILE A 195 9.63 21.54 -11.29
C ILE A 195 8.46 21.81 -12.23
N TYR A 196 7.42 22.43 -11.70
CA TYR A 196 6.19 22.72 -12.39
C TYR A 196 6.43 23.65 -13.59
N LYS A 197 7.16 24.76 -13.41
CA LYS A 197 7.52 25.69 -14.51
C LYS A 197 8.36 25.03 -15.60
N THR A 198 9.33 24.20 -15.22
CA THR A 198 10.21 23.54 -16.20
C THR A 198 9.49 22.43 -16.96
N THR A 199 8.69 21.61 -16.27
CA THR A 199 7.87 20.57 -16.93
C THR A 199 6.73 21.17 -17.76
N ARG A 200 6.20 22.34 -17.36
CA ARG A 200 5.24 23.15 -18.15
C ARG A 200 5.84 23.65 -19.45
N ASN A 201 7.15 23.88 -19.54
CA ASN A 201 7.80 24.33 -20.77
C ASN A 201 8.16 23.17 -21.73
N MET A 202 8.09 21.91 -21.26
CA MET A 202 8.49 20.72 -22.02
C MET A 202 7.36 20.07 -22.81
N PHE A 203 6.15 20.33 -22.36
CA PHE A 203 4.94 19.99 -23.07
C PHE A 203 4.23 21.32 -23.29
N SER A 204 3.64 21.54 -24.47
CA SER A 204 2.56 22.53 -24.56
C SER A 204 1.39 22.00 -23.73
N PHE A 205 1.52 22.07 -22.40
CA PHE A 205 0.37 22.15 -21.54
C PHE A 205 -0.20 23.52 -21.86
N ASP A 206 -1.14 23.57 -22.79
CA ASP A 206 -2.04 24.71 -22.90
C ASP A 206 -2.49 25.07 -21.48
N ASP A 207 -2.69 26.37 -21.21
CA ASP A 207 -2.72 27.00 -19.87
C ASP A 207 -3.69 26.37 -18.84
N TYR A 208 -4.45 25.36 -19.25
CA TYR A 208 -5.37 24.54 -18.48
C TYR A 208 -5.08 23.05 -18.74
N SER A 209 -4.68 22.29 -17.71
CA SER A 209 -4.60 20.83 -17.84
C SER A 209 -5.90 20.20 -17.35
N ILE A 210 -6.76 19.77 -18.27
CA ILE A 210 -7.85 18.84 -17.97
C ILE A 210 -7.28 17.42 -18.10
N ARG A 211 -7.22 16.69 -16.99
CA ARG A 211 -6.96 15.25 -16.99
C ARG A 211 -8.29 14.51 -16.97
N ILE A 212 -8.43 13.56 -17.87
CA ILE A 212 -9.63 12.77 -18.02
C ILE A 212 -9.23 11.35 -17.67
N ASN A 213 -9.64 10.95 -16.47
CA ASN A 213 -9.20 9.71 -15.85
C ASN A 213 -10.38 8.74 -15.91
N ASP A 214 -10.29 7.75 -16.79
CA ASP A 214 -11.25 6.66 -16.95
C ASP A 214 -12.65 6.98 -17.48
N ILE A 215 -13.08 6.10 -18.39
CA ILE A 215 -14.46 5.91 -18.80
C ILE A 215 -14.92 4.64 -18.12
N LYS A 216 -16.01 4.70 -17.36
CA LYS A 216 -16.61 3.50 -16.77
C LYS A 216 -17.05 2.60 -17.93
N GLN A 217 -16.31 1.50 -18.15
CA GLN A 217 -16.58 0.50 -19.20
C GLN A 217 -17.75 -0.38 -18.80
N ASP A 218 -18.95 0.19 -18.72
CA ASP A 218 -20.13 -0.60 -19.04
C ASP A 218 -20.42 -0.43 -20.53
N LYS A 219 -21.26 -1.30 -21.10
CA LYS A 219 -21.59 -1.29 -22.55
C LYS A 219 -22.12 0.06 -23.06
N GLU A 220 -22.42 0.98 -22.13
CA GLU A 220 -23.00 2.30 -22.33
C GLU A 220 -22.20 3.34 -21.54
N LEU A 221 -21.84 4.45 -22.18
CA LEU A 221 -21.22 5.59 -21.53
C LEU A 221 -22.30 6.48 -20.89
N THR A 222 -22.36 6.51 -19.57
CA THR A 222 -23.27 7.42 -18.83
C THR A 222 -22.56 8.68 -18.33
N GLY A 223 -21.23 8.65 -18.18
CA GLY A 223 -20.44 9.81 -17.78
C GLY A 223 -18.94 9.63 -17.94
N VAL A 224 -18.21 10.73 -17.80
CA VAL A 224 -16.75 10.81 -17.89
C VAL A 224 -16.21 11.42 -16.60
N LEU A 225 -15.21 10.78 -15.98
CA LEU A 225 -14.54 11.34 -14.82
C LEU A 225 -13.50 12.37 -15.26
N ILE A 226 -13.68 13.60 -14.78
CA ILE A 226 -12.87 14.76 -15.14
C ILE A 226 -12.14 15.27 -13.91
N ASP A 227 -10.86 15.56 -14.06
CA ASP A 227 -10.03 16.32 -13.13
C ASP A 227 -9.47 17.57 -13.84
N ILE A 228 -9.85 18.76 -13.37
CA ILE A 228 -9.30 20.04 -13.84
C ILE A 228 -8.31 20.56 -12.82
N LEU A 229 -7.17 21.02 -13.31
CA LEU A 229 -6.19 21.77 -12.53
C LEU A 229 -6.08 23.18 -13.10
N ASN A 230 -6.37 24.20 -12.28
CA ASN A 230 -6.12 25.59 -12.65
C ASN A 230 -4.61 25.86 -12.52
N ASN A 231 -3.94 25.95 -13.66
CA ASN A 231 -2.50 26.14 -13.77
C ASN A 231 -2.08 27.60 -13.99
N THR A 232 -3.04 28.51 -13.85
CA THR A 232 -2.86 29.95 -14.04
C THR A 232 -2.70 30.66 -12.70
N GLU A 233 -2.13 31.87 -12.72
CA GLU A 233 -2.01 32.73 -11.53
C GLU A 233 -3.35 33.40 -11.15
N SER A 234 -4.33 33.38 -12.06
CA SER A 234 -5.67 33.92 -11.84
C SER A 234 -6.67 32.84 -11.42
N GLU A 235 -7.75 33.26 -10.77
CA GLU A 235 -8.87 32.36 -10.50
C GLU A 235 -9.60 32.01 -11.81
N MET A 236 -10.00 30.75 -11.94
CA MET A 236 -10.77 30.24 -13.07
C MET A 236 -12.19 29.93 -12.62
N ASN A 237 -13.20 30.35 -13.37
CA ASN A 237 -14.55 29.84 -13.19
C ASN A 237 -14.68 28.59 -14.03
N VAL A 238 -14.80 27.42 -13.40
CA VAL A 238 -15.07 26.19 -14.13
C VAL A 238 -16.58 25.98 -14.14
N ASN A 239 -17.18 25.92 -15.33
CA ASN A 239 -18.60 25.59 -15.48
C ASN A 239 -18.78 24.22 -16.13
N VAL A 240 -19.53 23.34 -15.47
CA VAL A 240 -19.83 22.00 -15.99
C VAL A 240 -20.60 22.05 -17.32
N ASP A 241 -21.39 23.09 -17.56
CA ASP A 241 -22.16 23.27 -18.81
C ASP A 241 -21.29 23.50 -20.04
N ASN A 242 -20.00 23.83 -19.83
CA ASN A 242 -19.04 24.07 -20.90
C ASN A 242 -18.44 22.77 -21.47
N PHE A 243 -18.76 21.61 -20.88
CA PHE A 243 -18.31 20.32 -21.37
C PHE A 243 -19.19 19.78 -22.51
N SER A 244 -18.54 19.21 -23.53
CA SER A 244 -19.21 18.51 -24.63
C SER A 244 -18.45 17.25 -25.04
N LEU A 245 -19.15 16.17 -25.34
CA LEU A 245 -18.58 15.02 -26.06
C LEU A 245 -18.75 15.20 -27.56
N VAL A 246 -17.73 14.84 -28.33
CA VAL A 246 -17.77 14.76 -29.79
C VAL A 246 -17.60 13.30 -30.18
N LEU A 247 -18.58 12.78 -30.91
CA LEU A 247 -18.55 11.44 -31.47
C LEU A 247 -17.81 11.42 -32.82
N LYS A 248 -17.33 10.24 -33.24
CA LYS A 248 -16.63 10.02 -34.52
C LYS A 248 -17.47 10.34 -35.76
N ASP A 249 -18.79 10.39 -35.63
CA ASP A 249 -19.71 10.83 -36.69
C ASP A 249 -19.91 12.36 -36.73
N GLY A 250 -19.21 13.10 -35.86
CA GLY A 250 -19.29 14.55 -35.70
C GLY A 250 -20.42 15.03 -34.78
N LYS A 251 -21.27 14.14 -34.25
CA LYS A 251 -22.34 14.52 -33.32
C LYS A 251 -21.75 15.04 -32.02
N THR A 252 -22.23 16.20 -31.56
CA THR A 252 -21.86 16.79 -30.27
C THR A 252 -22.95 16.53 -29.22
N ILE A 253 -22.56 16.07 -28.04
CA ILE A 253 -23.44 15.79 -26.90
C ILE A 253 -23.05 16.70 -25.76
N LYS A 254 -23.99 17.51 -25.28
CA LYS A 254 -23.78 18.44 -24.16
C LYS A 254 -23.96 17.73 -22.82
N TYR A 255 -23.37 18.31 -21.78
CA TYR A 255 -23.62 17.94 -20.39
C TYR A 255 -25.13 17.87 -20.07
N ASP A 256 -25.54 16.90 -19.26
CA ASP A 256 -26.89 16.81 -18.70
C ASP A 256 -26.87 16.48 -17.19
N ALA A 257 -27.32 17.45 -16.39
CA ALA A 257 -27.43 17.32 -14.94
C ALA A 257 -28.43 16.23 -14.49
N LYS A 258 -29.42 15.87 -15.32
CA LYS A 258 -30.48 14.91 -14.97
C LYS A 258 -30.02 13.46 -15.08
N SER A 259 -28.96 13.19 -15.83
CA SER A 259 -28.43 11.85 -16.09
C SER A 259 -27.46 11.33 -15.00
N ALA A 260 -27.35 12.05 -13.87
CA ALA A 260 -26.42 11.67 -12.83
C ALA A 260 -26.93 10.46 -12.02
N GLU A 261 -26.15 9.38 -12.02
CA GLU A 261 -26.40 8.20 -11.20
C GLU A 261 -26.24 8.51 -9.70
N ASP A 262 -27.10 7.91 -8.88
CA ASP A 262 -26.99 7.98 -7.42
C ASP A 262 -25.68 7.30 -6.96
N GLY A 263 -24.93 8.01 -6.10
CA GLY A 263 -23.71 7.49 -5.47
C GLY A 263 -22.39 7.91 -6.14
N LEU A 264 -22.42 8.54 -7.32
CA LEU A 264 -21.22 9.13 -7.93
C LEU A 264 -21.06 10.61 -7.57
N LYS A 265 -19.81 11.04 -7.31
CA LYS A 265 -19.50 12.46 -7.06
C LYS A 265 -19.64 13.24 -8.37
N LYS A 266 -20.70 14.02 -8.49
CA LYS A 266 -20.94 14.90 -9.64
C LYS A 266 -19.83 15.95 -9.75
N PHE A 267 -19.46 16.30 -10.97
CA PHE A 267 -18.63 17.47 -11.21
C PHE A 267 -19.46 18.73 -10.94
N GLU A 268 -18.97 19.59 -10.05
CA GLU A 268 -19.64 20.83 -9.67
C GLU A 268 -18.95 22.03 -10.28
N SER A 269 -19.75 22.94 -10.86
CA SER A 269 -19.27 24.25 -11.29
C SER A 269 -18.76 25.01 -10.07
N LYS A 270 -17.53 25.52 -10.14
CA LYS A 270 -16.93 26.27 -9.03
C LYS A 270 -15.85 27.22 -9.51
N LYS A 271 -15.62 28.24 -8.68
CA LYS A 271 -14.43 29.07 -8.78
C LYS A 271 -13.24 28.27 -8.27
N LEU A 272 -12.26 28.08 -9.13
CA LEU A 272 -11.04 27.34 -8.85
C LEU A 272 -9.90 28.34 -8.66
N ALA A 273 -9.45 28.47 -7.41
CA ALA A 273 -8.30 29.29 -7.10
C ALA A 273 -7.05 28.83 -7.86
N SER A 274 -6.10 29.74 -8.00
CA SER A 274 -4.80 29.48 -8.63
C SER A 274 -4.14 28.24 -8.02
N PHE A 275 -3.63 27.36 -8.89
CA PHE A 275 -2.96 26.09 -8.54
C PHE A 275 -3.81 25.09 -7.73
N LYS A 276 -5.14 25.23 -7.72
CA LYS A 276 -6.05 24.25 -7.13
C LYS A 276 -6.64 23.34 -8.20
N SER A 277 -7.05 22.15 -7.76
CA SER A 277 -7.75 21.18 -8.61
C SER A 277 -9.20 20.97 -8.20
N THR A 278 -9.97 20.43 -9.14
CA THR A 278 -11.32 19.94 -8.92
C THR A 278 -11.55 18.71 -9.76
N GLY A 279 -12.42 17.82 -9.29
CA GLY A 279 -12.75 16.63 -10.02
C GLY A 279 -14.09 16.05 -9.65
N GLY A 280 -14.64 15.28 -10.59
CA GLY A 280 -15.96 14.67 -10.49
C GLY A 280 -16.41 14.10 -11.83
N VAL A 281 -17.58 13.47 -11.83
CA VAL A 281 -18.16 12.85 -13.03
C VAL A 281 -19.04 13.88 -13.76
N VAL A 282 -18.75 14.07 -15.05
CA VAL A 282 -19.59 14.83 -15.97
C VAL A 282 -20.48 13.84 -16.72
N PHE A 283 -21.80 14.01 -16.60
CA PHE A 283 -22.78 13.12 -17.20
C PHE A 283 -23.27 13.68 -18.53
N PHE A 284 -23.51 12.78 -19.49
CA PHE A 284 -23.94 13.14 -20.84
C PHE A 284 -25.16 12.30 -21.21
N GLN A 285 -26.22 12.94 -21.71
CA GLN A 285 -27.42 12.23 -22.15
C GLN A 285 -27.34 11.94 -23.65
N GLY A 286 -27.21 10.67 -24.03
CA GLY A 286 -27.22 10.24 -25.44
C GLY A 286 -28.56 10.35 -26.16
N GLY A 287 -29.63 10.78 -25.46
CA GLY A 287 -31.00 10.67 -25.94
C GLY A 287 -31.51 9.24 -25.80
N LYS A 288 -32.21 8.71 -26.82
CA LYS A 288 -32.63 7.29 -26.87
C LYS A 288 -31.49 6.34 -27.29
N ASP A 289 -30.38 6.91 -27.77
CA ASP A 289 -29.29 6.14 -28.35
C ASP A 289 -28.20 5.93 -27.29
N THR A 290 -27.86 4.68 -27.05
CA THR A 290 -26.71 4.27 -26.24
C THR A 290 -25.42 4.79 -26.86
N ILE A 291 -24.65 5.62 -26.15
CA ILE A 291 -23.30 6.04 -26.57
C ILE A 291 -22.32 4.93 -26.17
N LYS A 292 -21.56 4.36 -27.12
CA LYS A 292 -20.48 3.44 -26.77
C LYS A 292 -19.16 4.19 -26.67
N PRO A 293 -18.21 3.75 -25.81
CA PRO A 293 -16.87 4.34 -25.77
C PRO A 293 -16.17 4.36 -27.13
N SER A 294 -16.38 3.33 -27.97
CA SER A 294 -15.82 3.23 -29.32
C SER A 294 -16.28 4.34 -30.27
N ASP A 295 -17.39 5.00 -29.97
CA ASP A 295 -18.00 6.03 -30.81
C ASP A 295 -17.45 7.42 -30.47
N LEU A 296 -16.69 7.55 -29.37
CA LEU A 296 -16.12 8.83 -28.93
C LEU A 296 -14.89 9.19 -29.76
N GLU A 297 -14.81 10.45 -30.16
CA GLU A 297 -13.62 11.04 -30.78
C GLU A 297 -12.85 11.87 -29.76
N LYS A 298 -13.53 12.83 -29.14
CA LYS A 298 -12.94 13.74 -28.17
C LYS A 298 -13.97 14.28 -27.19
N ILE A 299 -13.49 14.90 -26.13
CA ILE A 299 -14.26 15.74 -25.23
C ILE A 299 -13.66 17.13 -25.23
N THR A 300 -14.53 18.13 -25.23
CA THR A 300 -14.16 19.54 -25.26
C THR A 300 -14.68 20.28 -24.04
N TYR A 301 -13.93 21.29 -23.61
CA TYR A 301 -14.36 22.31 -22.67
C TYR A 301 -14.19 23.67 -23.34
N THR A 302 -15.26 24.46 -23.41
CA THR A 302 -15.24 25.77 -24.08
C THR A 302 -15.77 26.87 -23.16
N ASP A 303 -14.95 27.86 -22.82
CA ASP A 303 -15.33 28.99 -21.97
C ASP A 303 -14.73 30.30 -22.51
N GLY A 304 -15.53 31.06 -23.25
CA GLY A 304 -15.04 32.24 -23.97
C GLY A 304 -13.99 31.85 -25.01
N ASP A 305 -12.78 32.40 -24.89
CA ASP A 305 -11.64 32.11 -25.76
C ASP A 305 -10.85 30.86 -25.34
N ILE A 306 -11.22 30.22 -24.22
CA ILE A 306 -10.58 29.00 -23.73
C ILE A 306 -11.24 27.81 -24.40
N GLU A 307 -10.47 27.07 -25.20
CA GLU A 307 -10.88 25.78 -25.78
C GLU A 307 -9.87 24.72 -25.39
N ILE A 308 -10.34 23.65 -24.76
CA ILE A 308 -9.51 22.53 -24.32
C ILE A 308 -10.11 21.26 -24.90
N GLU A 309 -9.29 20.46 -25.56
CA GLU A 309 -9.72 19.21 -26.18
C GLU A 309 -8.90 18.02 -25.70
N LYS A 310 -9.58 16.88 -25.51
CA LYS A 310 -8.91 15.60 -25.26
C LYS A 310 -9.46 14.54 -26.19
N HIS A 311 -8.61 14.08 -27.11
CA HIS A 311 -8.90 12.95 -27.98
C HIS A 311 -8.79 11.63 -27.22
N PHE A 312 -9.73 10.73 -27.49
CA PHE A 312 -9.71 9.38 -26.98
C PHE A 312 -8.98 8.45 -27.95
N ALA A 313 -8.12 7.58 -27.43
CA ALA A 313 -7.44 6.53 -28.19
C ALA A 313 -8.08 5.19 -27.83
N PHE A 314 -9.16 4.82 -28.52
CA PHE A 314 -9.82 3.51 -28.43
C PHE A 314 -9.41 2.63 -29.60
#